data_AF-A0A9E5KPW3-F1
#
_entry.id   AF-A0A9E5KPW3-F1
#
_cell.length_a   1.000
_cell.length_b   1.000
_cell.length_c   1.000
_cell.angle_alpha   90.00
_cell.angle_beta   90.00
_cell.angle_gamma   90.00
#
_symmetry.space_group_name_H-M   'P 1'
#
loop_
_entity.id
_entity.type
_entity.pdbx_description
1 polymer ?
#
loop_
_entity_poly.entity_id
_entity_poly.type
_entity_poly.pdbx_seq_one_letter_code
_entity_poly.pdbx_strand_id
1 'polypeptide(L)' 'MYAATADASFGAVALSGLAGITAGHDTIDWDTSRTGYDTDTNRFYLGGKVDCKLGAHVPFAYALAQWDQNAGQTEMLP' A
#
# COMPACT_ATOMS: atom_id res chain seq x y z
N MET A 1 0.18 12.58 -1.62
CA MET A 1 -0.06 11.29 -0.93
C MET A 1 0.02 11.55 0.56
N TYR A 2 -0.88 10.94 1.34
CA TYR A 2 -0.81 10.92 2.79
C TYR A 2 -0.71 9.47 3.25
N ALA A 3 0.14 9.20 4.24
CA ALA A 3 0.28 7.87 4.80
C ALA A 3 0.50 7.96 6.31
N ALA A 4 -0.03 6.97 7.01
CA ALA A 4 0.23 6.73 8.42
C ALA A 4 0.85 5.35 8.55
N THR A 5 1.88 5.26 9.39
CA THR A 5 2.48 3.99 9.79
C THR A 5 2.37 3.82 11.28
N ALA A 6 2.28 2.56 11.70
CA ALA A 6 2.29 2.20 13.11
C ALA A 6 3.16 0.97 13.29
N ASP A 7 4.00 1.02 14.32
CA ASP A 7 4.89 -0.08 14.68
C ASP A 7 4.58 -0.53 16.11
N ALA A 8 4.60 -1.83 16.31
CA ALA A 8 4.46 -2.45 17.62
C ALA A 8 5.47 -3.59 17.75
N SER A 9 5.97 -3.81 18.96
CA SER A 9 6.86 -4.96 19.22
C SER A 9 6.57 -5.57 20.58
N PHE A 10 6.71 -6.89 20.64
CA PHE A 10 6.59 -7.65 21.87
C PHE A 10 7.53 -8.86 21.83
N GLY A 11 8.54 -8.85 22.71
CA GLY A 11 9.55 -9.91 22.77
C GLY A 11 10.30 -10.04 21.44
N ALA A 12 10.24 -11.23 20.84
CA ALA A 12 10.89 -11.52 19.56
C ALA A 12 10.09 -11.05 18.34
N VAL A 13 8.83 -10.63 18.51
CA VAL A 13 7.92 -10.31 17.41
C VAL A 13 7.82 -8.81 17.22
N ALA A 14 7.91 -8.35 15.97
CA ALA A 14 7.63 -6.98 15.57
C ALA A 14 6.55 -6.94 14.49
N LEU A 15 5.72 -5.91 14.54
CA LEU A 15 4.64 -5.63 13.61
C LEU A 15 4.83 -4.23 13.05
N SER A 16 4.71 -4.10 11.74
CA SER A 16 4.67 -2.81 11.05
C SER A 16 3.41 -2.75 10.19
N GLY A 17 2.66 -1.66 10.31
CA GLY A 17 1.47 -1.38 9.51
C GLY A 17 1.61 -0.08 8.75
N LEU A 18 0.96 -0.01 7.59
CA LEU A 18 0.85 1.19 6.77
C LEU A 18 -0.59 1.32 6.26
N ALA A 19 -1.14 2.52 6.34
CA ALA A 19 -2.33 2.92 5.62
C ALA A 19 -2.02 4.20 4.84
N GLY A 20 -2.42 4.26 3.57
CA GLY A 20 -2.13 5.40 2.71
C GLY A 20 -3.27 5.73 1.77
N ILE A 21 -3.39 7.02 1.44
CA ILE A 21 -4.29 7.53 0.41
C ILE A 21 -3.53 8.43 -0.56
N THR A 22 -3.94 8.45 -1.83
CA THR A 22 -3.49 9.49 -2.75
C THR A 22 -4.05 10.85 -2.36
N ALA A 23 -3.50 11.94 -2.90
CA ALA A 23 -3.91 13.30 -2.50
C ALA A 23 -5.29 13.70 -3.03
N GLY A 24 -5.98 12.82 -3.76
CA GLY A 24 -7.34 13.01 -4.26
C GLY A 24 -7.48 13.94 -5.46
N HIS A 25 -6.42 14.67 -5.85
CA HIS A 25 -6.32 15.46 -7.10
C HIS A 25 -4.86 15.57 -7.56
N ASP A 26 -4.65 15.81 -8.85
CA ASP A 26 -3.36 16.08 -9.51
C ASP A 26 -2.25 15.06 -9.21
N THR A 27 -2.63 13.81 -8.94
CA THR A 27 -1.68 12.71 -8.73
C THR A 27 -1.58 11.89 -10.00
N ILE A 28 -0.48 12.12 -10.70
CA ILE A 28 -0.19 11.49 -11.98
C ILE A 28 0.30 10.03 -11.78
N ASP A 29 -0.41 9.07 -12.36
CA ASP A 29 0.04 7.67 -12.43
C ASP A 29 1.05 7.47 -13.56
N TRP A 30 2.34 7.73 -13.34
CA TRP A 30 3.42 7.61 -14.37
C TRP A 30 3.61 6.22 -15.01
N ASP A 31 2.80 5.23 -14.66
CA ASP A 31 2.78 3.93 -15.32
C ASP A 31 2.09 3.99 -16.70
N THR A 32 2.90 4.31 -17.72
CA THR A 32 2.47 4.35 -19.12
C THR A 32 2.07 2.99 -19.71
N SER A 33 2.25 1.89 -18.96
CA SER A 33 1.84 0.55 -19.41
C SER A 33 0.34 0.28 -19.20
N ARG A 34 -0.35 1.10 -18.39
CA ARG A 34 -1.81 1.04 -18.20
C ARG A 34 -2.54 1.83 -19.29
N THR A 35 -3.35 1.13 -20.08
CA THR A 35 -4.36 1.77 -20.94
C THR A 35 -5.40 2.46 -20.04
N GLY A 36 -5.77 3.71 -20.34
CA GLY A 36 -6.67 4.50 -19.50
C GLY A 36 -6.00 5.24 -18.32
N TYR A 37 -4.76 5.70 -18.53
CA TYR A 37 -4.01 6.58 -17.63
C TYR A 37 -4.87 7.74 -17.08
N ASP A 38 -4.86 7.90 -15.75
CA ASP A 38 -5.63 8.92 -15.04
C ASP A 38 -4.70 9.87 -14.28
N THR A 39 -4.85 11.17 -14.56
CA THR A 39 -4.15 12.25 -13.84
C THR A 39 -4.80 12.59 -12.50
N ASP A 40 -5.94 11.97 -12.19
CA ASP A 40 -6.70 12.11 -10.94
C ASP A 40 -6.87 10.75 -10.25
N THR A 41 -5.76 10.20 -9.79
CA THR A 41 -5.76 8.90 -9.11
C THR A 41 -6.24 9.01 -7.67
N ASN A 42 -7.30 8.28 -7.32
CA ASN A 42 -7.80 8.02 -5.98
C ASN A 42 -7.55 6.57 -5.56
N ARG A 43 -6.56 6.31 -4.71
CA ARG A 43 -6.22 4.95 -4.26
C ARG A 43 -6.04 4.87 -2.76
N PHE A 44 -6.49 3.76 -2.20
CA PHE A 44 -6.23 3.37 -0.83
C PHE A 44 -5.22 2.21 -0.77
N TYR A 45 -4.25 2.33 0.12
CA TYR A 45 -3.20 1.34 0.36
C TYR A 45 -3.30 0.86 1.79
N LEU A 46 -3.23 -0.46 2.00
CA LEU A 46 -3.12 -1.07 3.32
C LEU A 46 -2.04 -2.14 3.29
N GLY A 47 -1.06 -2.01 4.17
CA GLY A 47 0.07 -2.92 4.27
C GLY A 47 0.31 -3.36 5.70
N GLY A 48 0.81 -4.59 5.85
CA GLY A 48 1.21 -5.14 7.12
C GLY A 48 2.42 -6.06 6.96
N LYS A 49 3.29 -6.06 7.96
CA LYS A 49 4.44 -6.96 8.07
C LYS A 49 4.56 -7.48 9.49
N VAL A 50 4.95 -8.74 9.61
CA VAL A 50 5.36 -9.38 10.86
C VAL A 50 6.77 -9.93 10.72
N ASP A 51 7.63 -9.61 11.68
CA ASP A 51 9.00 -10.13 11.80
C ASP A 51 9.13 -10.92 13.11
N CYS A 52 9.96 -11.97 13.13
CA CYS A 52 10.26 -12.73 14.35
C CYS A 52 11.78 -12.97 14.49
N LYS A 53 12.39 -12.53 15.58
CA LYS A 53 13.83 -12.72 15.85
C LYS A 53 14.12 -14.11 16.40
N LEU A 54 14.83 -14.93 15.63
CA LEU A 54 15.26 -16.29 15.96
C LEU A 54 16.79 -16.37 15.95
N GLY A 55 17.42 -15.96 17.06
CA GLY A 55 18.88 -15.87 17.17
C GLY A 55 19.45 -14.80 16.25
N ALA A 56 20.25 -15.22 15.26
CA ALA A 56 20.80 -14.35 14.23
C ALA A 56 19.86 -14.12 13.03
N HIS A 57 18.78 -14.90 12.91
CA HIS A 57 17.85 -14.83 11.79
C HIS A 57 16.60 -14.03 12.15
N VAL A 58 16.00 -13.38 11.15
CA VAL A 58 14.72 -12.65 11.29
C VAL A 58 13.83 -12.99 10.10
N PRO A 59 13.15 -14.16 10.10
CA PRO A 59 12.10 -14.44 9.14
C PRO A 59 10.98 -13.40 9.23
N PHE A 60 10.36 -13.14 8.09
CA PHE A 60 9.27 -12.17 7.97
C PHE A 60 8.21 -12.62 6.98
N ALA A 61 7.01 -12.11 7.16
CA ALA A 61 5.91 -12.22 6.20
C ALA A 61 5.24 -10.85 6.06
N TYR A 62 4.78 -10.52 4.86
CA TYR A 62 4.09 -9.27 4.59
C TYR A 62 2.97 -9.45 3.59
N ALA A 63 2.00 -8.53 3.66
CA ALA A 63 0.94 -8.40 2.68
C ALA A 63 0.71 -6.92 2.40
N LEU A 64 0.40 -6.61 1.15
CA LEU A 64 0.04 -5.28 0.70
C LEU A 64 -1.20 -5.41 -0.18
N ALA A 65 -2.20 -4.60 0.12
CA ALA A 65 -3.41 -4.45 -0.68
C ALA A 65 -3.52 -3.01 -1.16
N GLN A 66 -4.00 -2.86 -2.39
CA GLN A 66 -4.31 -1.59 -3.02
C GLN A 66 -5.72 -1.69 -3.58
N TRP A 67 -6.51 -0.63 -3.37
CA TRP A 67 -7.82 -0.50 -3.99
C TRP A 67 -7.87 0.78 -4.82
N ASP A 68 -8.39 0.64 -6.03
CA ASP A 68 -8.73 1.77 -6.89
C ASP A 68 -10.10 2.31 -6.46
N GLN A 69 -10.15 3.59 -6.13
CA GLN A 69 -11.35 4.29 -5.67
C GLN A 69 -11.83 5.33 -6.69
N ASN A 70 -11.36 5.27 -7.93
CA ASN A 70 -11.83 6.13 -9.01
C ASN A 70 -13.30 5.79 -9.31
N ALA A 71 -14.23 6.54 -8.70
CA ALA A 71 -15.68 6.43 -8.89
C ALA A 71 -16.07 6.90 -10.30
N GLY A 72 -15.75 6.09 -11.30
CA GLY A 72 -15.91 6.46 -12.71
C GLY A 72 -15.14 5.57 -13.67
N GLN A 73 -14.20 4.74 -13.18
CA GLN A 73 -13.49 3.80 -14.03
C GLN A 73 -14.47 2.72 -14.54
N THR A 74 -14.94 2.92 -15.77
CA THR A 74 -15.92 2.07 -16.45
C THR A 74 -15.24 0.91 -17.19
N GLU A 75 -13.91 0.98 -17.34
CA GLU A 75 -13.14 -0.02 -18.05
C GLU A 75 -12.56 -1.07 -17.08
N MET A 76 -12.82 -2.33 -17.42
CA MET A 76 -12.15 -3.46 -16.78
C MET A 76 -10.72 -3.51 -17.33
N LEU A 77 -9.75 -3.07 -16.53
CA LEU A 77 -8.33 -3.21 -16.88
C LEU A 77 -7.87 -4.65 -16.56
N PRO A 78 -7.04 -5.26 -17.42
CA PRO A 78 -6.60 -6.65 -17.30
C PRO A 78 -5.74 -6.91 -16.05
#